data_AF-A0A0L6U8Q5-F1
#
_entry.id   AF-A0A0L6U8Q5-F1
#
_cell.length_a   1.000
_cell.length_b   1.000
_cell.length_c   1.000
_cell.angle_alpha   90.00
_cell.angle_beta   90.00
_cell.angle_gamma   90.00
#
_symmetry.space_group_name_H-M   'P 1'
#
loop_
_entity.id
_entity.type
_entity.pdbx_description
1 polymer ?
#
loop_
_entity_poly.entity_id
_entity_poly.type
_entity_poly.pdbx_seq_one_letter_code
_entity_poly.pdbx_strand_id
1 'polypeptide(L)'
;KICFIMDESNVLDSGFLERMNTLLANAEVPGLFEGDEHAALMTACKDGAQRDGVMLDSPDELYRWFTQQVAKNLHVVFTMNPPENGLASRAATSPALFNRCVLDWFGDWSDQAFYQVGMEFTSTLDLDTSQYVPPANFPVVYRELSLPPVHRTAIINALVAVHMSMYETNRRLARRQARFNYATPRHYLDLINNYVRLFNEKRDDLEEQQRHLNIGLDKLRDTVVQVEEMRQSLAIKRTQLAEKEKEAESKLAQMLADQKEAESKRQASIEIQAALEQQNKDIAERRSVVMADLADAEPAVEEAQAAVSNIKKQHLTE
;
A
#
# COMPACT_ATOMS: atom_id res chain seq x y z
N LYS A 1 52.74 -4.48 15.09
CA LYS A 1 52.04 -3.49 15.95
C LYS A 1 50.70 -4.08 16.37
N ILE A 2 50.37 -4.00 17.65
CA ILE A 2 49.20 -4.62 18.27
C ILE A 2 48.49 -3.55 19.10
N CYS A 3 47.16 -3.49 19.00
CA CYS A 3 46.31 -2.71 19.91
C CYS A 3 45.54 -3.69 20.79
N PHE A 4 45.81 -3.64 22.09
CA PHE A 4 45.11 -4.43 23.10
C PHE A 4 44.06 -3.54 23.77
N ILE A 5 42.81 -3.69 23.36
CA ILE A 5 41.67 -2.99 23.95
C ILE A 5 41.11 -3.86 25.07
N MET A 6 40.98 -3.29 26.26
CA MET A 6 40.38 -3.96 27.38
C MET A 6 39.28 -3.12 28.00
N ASP A 7 38.11 -3.73 28.14
CA ASP A 7 36.99 -3.14 28.84
C ASP A 7 37.02 -3.48 30.33
N GLU A 8 36.43 -2.61 31.15
CA GLU A 8 36.32 -2.82 32.60
C GLU A 8 35.62 -4.13 32.94
N SER A 9 34.70 -4.60 32.08
CA SER A 9 34.01 -5.87 32.25
C SER A 9 34.93 -7.09 32.10
N ASN A 10 36.10 -6.93 31.46
CA ASN A 10 37.09 -8.00 31.30
C ASN A 10 37.98 -8.17 32.53
N VAL A 11 37.95 -7.23 33.48
CA VAL A 11 38.76 -7.28 34.71
C VAL A 11 38.06 -8.18 35.74
N LEU A 12 38.26 -9.48 35.60
CA LEU A 12 37.62 -10.51 36.43
C LEU A 12 38.31 -10.71 37.79
N ASP A 13 39.60 -10.37 37.91
CA ASP A 13 40.38 -10.54 39.14
C ASP A 13 41.34 -9.38 39.38
N SER A 14 41.55 -9.07 40.66
CA SER A 14 42.53 -8.12 41.18
C SER A 14 43.96 -8.38 40.69
N GLY A 15 44.37 -9.64 40.57
CA GLY A 15 45.70 -10.01 40.06
C GLY A 15 45.89 -9.65 38.59
N PHE A 16 44.81 -9.46 37.82
CA PHE A 16 44.91 -9.01 36.44
C PHE A 16 45.35 -7.55 36.35
N LEU A 17 44.79 -6.66 37.18
CA LEU A 17 45.18 -5.25 37.22
C LEU A 17 46.63 -5.08 37.67
N GLU A 18 47.11 -5.91 38.59
CA GLU A 18 48.51 -5.90 39.01
C GLU A 18 49.45 -6.25 37.84
N ARG A 19 49.13 -7.30 37.07
CA ARG A 19 49.88 -7.65 35.86
C ARG A 19 49.87 -6.51 34.84
N MET A 20 48.73 -5.84 34.65
CA MET A 20 48.65 -4.67 33.76
C MET A 20 49.45 -3.47 34.28
N ASN A 21 49.43 -3.22 35.58
CA ASN A 21 50.21 -2.14 36.18
C ASN A 21 51.71 -2.36 35.94
N THR A 22 52.19 -3.59 36.06
CA THR A 22 53.59 -3.93 35.77
C THR A 22 53.90 -3.86 34.27
N LEU A 23 52.98 -4.34 33.41
CA LEU A 23 53.12 -4.24 31.96
C LEU A 23 53.21 -2.78 31.49
N LEU A 24 52.38 -1.89 32.02
CA LEU A 24 52.40 -0.47 31.66
C LEU A 24 53.62 0.27 32.22
N ALA A 25 54.12 -0.14 33.40
CA ALA A 25 55.27 0.48 34.03
C ALA A 25 56.59 0.07 33.37
N ASN A 26 56.75 -1.23 33.11
CA ASN A 26 58.03 -1.84 32.75
C ASN A 26 58.04 -2.49 31.35
N ALA A 27 56.91 -2.50 30.63
CA ALA A 27 56.74 -3.24 29.38
C ALA A 27 56.97 -4.76 29.51
N GLU A 28 56.78 -5.30 30.72
CA GLU A 28 56.92 -6.71 31.03
C GLU A 28 56.00 -7.11 32.19
N VAL A 29 55.78 -8.42 32.33
CA VAL A 29 55.09 -9.00 33.48
C VAL A 29 56.03 -10.06 34.09
N PRO A 30 56.56 -9.83 35.31
CA PRO A 30 57.40 -10.80 36.00
C PRO A 30 56.69 -12.14 36.16
N GLY A 31 57.43 -13.23 35.94
CA GLY A 31 56.90 -14.60 36.01
C GLY A 31 55.95 -14.98 34.86
N LEU A 32 55.79 -14.13 33.83
CA LEU A 32 54.98 -14.48 32.66
C LEU A 32 55.67 -15.50 31.75
N PHE A 33 57.01 -15.45 31.65
CA PHE A 33 57.82 -16.38 30.88
C PHE A 33 58.84 -17.04 31.80
N GLU A 34 58.71 -18.36 31.99
CA GLU A 34 59.57 -19.14 32.88
C GLU A 34 60.07 -20.42 32.20
N GLY A 35 61.18 -20.98 32.68
CA GLY A 35 61.74 -22.24 32.19
C GLY A 35 61.96 -22.27 30.68
N ASP A 36 61.35 -23.26 30.02
CA ASP A 36 61.48 -23.48 28.58
C ASP A 36 60.92 -22.32 27.73
N GLU A 37 59.87 -21.65 28.21
CA GLU A 37 59.26 -20.50 27.50
C GLU A 37 60.22 -19.31 27.46
N HIS A 38 60.98 -19.08 28.55
CA HIS A 38 61.98 -18.03 28.61
C HIS A 38 63.16 -18.32 27.67
N ALA A 39 63.61 -19.58 27.59
CA ALA A 39 64.67 -19.97 26.66
C ALA A 39 64.24 -19.81 25.19
N ALA A 40 62.99 -20.18 24.86
CA ALA A 40 62.41 -19.97 23.54
C ALA A 40 62.30 -18.47 23.19
N LEU A 41 61.85 -17.65 24.14
CA LEU A 41 61.77 -16.19 23.99
C LEU A 41 63.14 -15.58 23.69
N MET A 42 64.18 -15.95 24.45
CA MET A 42 65.54 -15.41 24.26
C MET A 42 66.11 -15.78 22.89
N THR A 43 65.86 -17.01 22.42
CA THR A 43 66.26 -17.46 21.08
C THR A 43 65.57 -16.61 20.01
N ALA A 44 64.26 -16.42 20.11
CA ALA A 44 63.50 -15.59 19.18
C ALA A 44 63.93 -14.11 19.21
N CYS A 45 64.28 -13.57 20.38
CA CYS A 45 64.78 -12.21 20.53
C CYS A 45 66.16 -12.03 19.88
N LYS A 46 67.04 -13.03 20.00
CA LYS A 46 68.36 -13.01 19.34
C LYS A 46 68.22 -12.97 17.83
N ASP A 47 67.36 -13.83 17.27
CA ASP A 47 67.07 -13.85 15.84
C ASP A 47 66.38 -12.55 15.37
N GLY A 48 65.53 -11.95 16.22
CA GLY A 48 64.92 -10.64 16.01
C GLY A 48 65.96 -9.52 15.95
N ALA A 49 66.82 -9.43 16.96
CA ALA A 49 67.84 -8.40 17.06
C ALA A 49 68.85 -8.47 15.91
N GLN A 50 69.27 -9.67 15.51
CA GLN A 50 70.16 -9.87 14.37
C GLN A 50 69.53 -9.40 13.04
N ARG A 51 68.23 -9.62 12.83
CA ARG A 51 67.51 -9.09 11.67
C ARG A 51 67.45 -7.56 11.65
N ASP A 52 67.37 -6.95 12.83
CA ASP A 52 67.42 -5.49 12.99
C ASP A 52 68.87 -4.94 12.94
N GLY A 53 69.87 -5.78 12.69
CA GLY A 53 71.28 -5.41 12.58
C GLY A 53 71.96 -5.11 13.92
N VAL A 54 71.35 -5.50 15.03
CA VAL A 54 71.87 -5.31 16.39
C VAL A 54 72.39 -6.64 16.93
N MET A 55 73.69 -6.74 17.18
CA MET A 55 74.28 -7.91 17.83
C MET A 55 74.22 -7.75 19.35
N LEU A 56 73.49 -8.65 20.01
CA LEU A 56 73.32 -8.70 21.46
C LEU A 56 73.73 -10.09 21.93
N ASP A 57 74.69 -10.15 22.86
CA ASP A 57 75.30 -11.40 23.31
C ASP A 57 74.97 -11.73 24.77
N SER A 58 74.60 -10.73 25.58
CA SER A 58 74.16 -10.95 26.95
C SER A 58 72.65 -11.23 27.02
N PRO A 59 72.19 -12.20 27.84
CA PRO A 59 70.78 -12.40 28.12
C PRO A 59 70.06 -11.12 28.60
N ASP A 60 70.76 -10.29 29.39
CA ASP A 60 70.20 -9.03 29.89
C ASP A 60 69.98 -8.01 28.77
N GLU A 61 70.87 -7.98 27.78
CA GLU A 61 70.77 -7.10 26.62
C GLU A 61 69.63 -7.53 25.69
N LEU A 62 69.48 -8.84 25.47
CA LEU A 62 68.36 -9.41 24.73
C LEU A 62 67.02 -9.11 25.40
N TYR A 63 66.95 -9.23 26.73
CA TYR A 63 65.73 -8.93 27.47
C TYR A 63 65.36 -7.44 27.44
N ARG A 64 66.35 -6.54 27.54
CA ARG A 64 66.14 -5.10 27.36
C ARG A 64 65.68 -4.77 25.95
N TRP A 65 66.21 -5.45 24.93
CA TRP A 65 65.74 -5.28 23.56
C TRP A 65 64.28 -5.75 23.42
N PHE A 66 63.94 -6.91 23.99
CA PHE A 66 62.58 -7.42 24.01
C PHE A 66 61.58 -6.44 24.62
N THR A 67 61.85 -5.94 25.83
CA THR A 67 60.97 -4.96 26.52
C THR A 67 60.82 -3.67 25.73
N GLN A 68 61.87 -3.19 25.06
CA GLN A 68 61.77 -2.06 24.13
C GLN A 68 60.87 -2.36 22.93
N GLN A 69 60.94 -3.57 22.37
CA GLN A 69 60.05 -3.96 21.28
C GLN A 69 58.60 -4.06 21.74
N VAL A 70 58.34 -4.56 22.95
CA VAL A 70 56.99 -4.56 23.55
C VAL A 70 56.49 -3.12 23.71
N ALA A 71 57.27 -2.24 24.34
CA ALA A 71 56.88 -0.85 24.55
C ALA A 71 56.57 -0.08 23.26
N LYS A 72 57.28 -0.38 22.16
CA LYS A 72 57.07 0.27 20.86
C LYS A 72 55.88 -0.29 20.08
N ASN A 73 55.57 -1.57 20.25
CA ASN A 73 54.63 -2.27 19.38
C ASN A 73 53.30 -2.64 20.03
N LEU A 74 53.21 -2.63 21.36
CA LEU A 74 52.00 -2.93 22.12
C LEU A 74 51.36 -1.62 22.62
N HIS A 75 50.21 -1.29 22.06
CA HIS A 75 49.38 -0.19 22.52
C HIS A 75 48.22 -0.75 23.35
N VAL A 76 48.10 -0.33 24.60
CA VAL A 76 47.02 -0.78 25.49
C VAL A 76 46.01 0.34 25.65
N VAL A 77 44.73 0.03 25.41
CA VAL A 77 43.60 0.96 25.55
C VAL A 77 42.66 0.40 26.61
N PHE A 78 42.41 1.17 27.66
CA PHE A 78 41.44 0.82 28.68
C PHE A 78 40.15 1.60 28.45
N THR A 79 39.03 0.89 28.34
CA THR A 79 37.70 1.50 28.36
C THR A 79 37.06 1.23 29.73
N MET A 80 36.75 2.30 30.45
CA MET A 80 36.15 2.23 31.78
C MET A 80 35.11 3.31 31.94
N ASN A 81 34.04 3.00 32.67
CA ASN A 81 33.03 3.99 33.01
C ASN A 81 33.49 4.72 34.29
N PRO A 82 33.49 6.06 34.35
CA PRO A 82 33.83 6.76 35.58
C PRO A 82 32.94 6.29 36.75
N PRO A 83 33.53 5.82 37.86
CA PRO A 83 32.75 5.43 39.04
C PRO A 83 32.06 6.65 39.68
N GLU A 84 30.85 6.46 40.21
CA GLU A 84 30.04 7.53 40.80
C GLU A 84 30.73 8.26 41.98
N ASN A 85 31.63 7.56 42.69
CA ASN A 85 32.42 8.11 43.80
C ASN A 85 33.79 8.66 43.37
N GLY A 86 34.02 8.77 42.06
CA GLY A 86 35.28 9.22 41.47
C GLY A 86 36.32 8.11 41.33
N LEU A 87 37.24 8.30 40.38
CA LEU A 87 38.26 7.31 39.99
C LEU A 87 39.29 7.01 41.09
N ALA A 88 39.27 7.75 42.20
CA ALA A 88 40.31 7.74 43.22
C ALA A 88 40.57 6.37 43.85
N SER A 89 39.53 5.55 44.09
CA SER A 89 39.69 4.23 44.71
C SER A 89 40.36 3.21 43.76
N ARG A 90 40.07 3.28 42.46
CA ARG A 90 40.71 2.41 41.44
C ARG A 90 42.08 2.95 41.02
N ALA A 91 42.24 4.26 40.98
CA ALA A 91 43.52 4.93 40.72
C ALA A 91 44.56 4.67 41.82
N ALA A 92 44.12 4.53 43.08
CA ALA A 92 45.00 4.17 44.19
C ALA A 92 45.61 2.76 44.04
N THR A 93 44.85 1.81 43.46
CA THR A 93 45.30 0.42 43.29
C THR A 93 46.21 0.23 42.07
N SER A 94 46.18 1.14 41.09
CA SER A 94 46.96 0.98 39.85
C SER A 94 47.51 2.32 39.33
N PRO A 95 48.65 2.80 39.87
CA PRO A 95 49.22 4.10 39.49
C PRO A 95 49.72 4.17 38.03
N ALA A 96 50.21 3.07 37.45
CA ALA A 96 50.74 3.09 36.08
C ALA A 96 49.64 3.34 35.04
N LEU A 97 48.41 2.93 35.33
CA LEU A 97 47.23 3.19 34.51
C LEU A 97 46.99 4.70 34.28
N PHE A 98 47.30 5.54 35.25
CA PHE A 98 47.13 7.00 35.16
C PHE A 98 48.41 7.73 34.78
N ASN A 99 49.58 7.21 35.19
CA ASN A 99 50.87 7.86 34.94
C ASN A 99 51.50 7.50 33.59
N ARG A 100 51.11 6.38 32.96
CA ARG A 100 51.72 5.88 31.71
C ARG A 100 50.75 5.87 30.53
N CYS A 101 49.45 5.97 30.75
CA CYS A 101 48.45 6.13 29.69
C CYS A 101 48.02 7.59 29.57
N VAL A 102 47.56 7.96 28.37
CA VAL A 102 46.87 9.24 28.15
C VAL A 102 45.41 9.04 28.54
N LEU A 103 44.94 9.84 29.49
CA LEU A 103 43.54 9.86 29.88
C LEU A 103 42.75 10.71 28.89
N ASP A 104 41.88 10.07 28.11
CA ASP A 104 40.91 10.75 27.26
C ASP A 104 39.53 10.66 27.90
N TRP A 105 38.94 11.81 28.22
CA TRP A 105 37.64 11.87 28.88
C TRP A 105 36.54 12.04 27.84
N PHE A 106 35.85 10.94 27.53
CA PHE A 106 34.75 10.92 26.56
C PHE A 106 33.51 11.67 27.08
N GLY A 107 33.28 11.64 28.40
CA GLY A 107 32.11 12.26 29.02
C GLY A 107 30.78 11.69 28.53
N ASP A 108 29.70 12.40 28.89
CA ASP A 108 28.38 12.16 28.33
C ASP A 108 28.23 12.84 26.97
N TRP A 109 27.33 12.34 26.14
CA TRP A 109 26.96 13.01 24.90
C TRP A 109 26.39 14.41 25.17
N SER A 110 26.87 15.40 24.42
CA SER A 110 26.31 16.75 24.44
C SER A 110 24.91 16.79 23.81
N ASP A 111 24.17 17.86 24.08
CA ASP A 111 22.91 18.16 23.40
C ASP A 111 23.07 18.20 21.87
N GLN A 112 24.20 18.74 21.40
CA GLN A 112 24.58 18.71 19.98
C GLN A 112 24.76 17.28 19.44
N ALA A 113 25.46 16.41 20.18
CA ALA A 113 25.67 15.03 19.75
C ALA A 113 24.34 14.27 19.65
N PHE A 114 23.47 14.40 20.66
CA PHE A 114 22.13 13.83 20.61
C PHE A 114 21.33 14.36 19.43
N TYR A 115 21.34 15.68 19.20
CA TYR A 115 20.62 16.30 18.09
C TYR A 115 21.12 15.80 16.73
N GLN A 116 22.43 15.77 16.50
CA GLN A 116 23.03 15.31 15.25
C GLN A 116 22.74 13.83 14.97
N VAL A 117 22.88 12.97 15.99
CA VAL A 117 22.55 11.55 15.86
C VAL A 117 21.05 11.38 15.58
N GLY A 118 20.19 12.13 16.24
CA GLY A 118 18.75 12.12 15.96
C GLY A 118 18.42 12.56 14.54
N MET A 119 19.09 13.59 14.02
CA MET A 119 18.94 14.05 12.64
C MET A 119 19.36 13.00 11.63
N GLU A 120 20.52 12.37 11.82
CA GLU A 120 21.07 11.37 10.90
C GLU A 120 20.20 10.11 10.86
N PHE A 121 19.82 9.59 12.02
CA PHE A 121 19.03 8.35 12.12
C PHE A 121 17.56 8.52 11.69
N THR A 122 17.06 9.76 11.61
CA THR A 122 15.71 10.06 11.10
C THR A 122 15.71 10.66 9.69
N SER A 123 16.87 10.72 9.02
CA SER A 123 17.01 11.28 7.67
C SER A 123 16.17 10.55 6.62
N THR A 124 15.99 9.25 6.77
CA THR A 124 15.21 8.39 5.87
C THR A 124 13.69 8.55 6.04
N LEU A 125 13.25 9.14 7.15
CA LEU A 125 11.83 9.39 7.42
C LEU A 125 11.35 10.67 6.72
N ASP A 126 10.15 10.61 6.16
CA ASP A 126 9.45 11.80 5.68
C ASP A 126 8.79 12.54 6.85
N LEU A 127 9.58 13.41 7.48
CA LEU A 127 9.16 14.24 8.61
C LEU A 127 8.87 15.68 8.20
N ASP A 128 8.96 16.02 6.92
CA ASP A 128 8.83 17.40 6.47
C ASP A 128 7.36 17.74 6.25
N THR A 129 6.89 18.80 6.90
CA THR A 129 5.48 19.20 6.82
C THR A 129 5.40 20.71 6.61
N SER A 130 4.98 21.12 5.41
CA SER A 130 4.91 22.53 4.99
C SER A 130 3.88 23.34 5.78
N GLN A 131 2.88 22.69 6.36
CA GLN A 131 1.82 23.33 7.15
C GLN A 131 2.13 23.38 8.65
N TYR A 132 3.28 22.88 9.08
CA TYR A 132 3.63 22.88 10.49
C TYR A 132 3.87 24.31 11.00
N VAL A 133 3.16 24.67 12.06
CA VAL A 133 3.35 25.93 12.78
C VAL A 133 3.74 25.59 14.22
N PRO A 134 4.95 25.98 14.66
CA PRO A 134 5.37 25.71 16.02
C PRO A 134 4.53 26.53 17.02
N PRO A 135 4.23 25.98 18.22
CA PRO A 135 3.57 26.71 19.30
C PRO A 135 4.37 27.96 19.72
N ALA A 136 3.67 28.99 20.20
CA ALA A 136 4.31 30.24 20.65
C ALA A 136 5.39 30.02 21.73
N ASN A 137 5.17 29.04 22.62
CA ASN A 137 6.11 28.65 23.68
C ASN A 137 6.72 27.28 23.36
N PHE A 138 7.54 27.20 22.30
CA PHE A 138 8.22 25.96 21.95
C PHE A 138 9.43 25.70 22.88
N PRO A 139 9.49 24.56 23.59
CA PRO A 139 10.60 24.26 24.48
C PRO A 139 11.85 23.88 23.67
N VAL A 140 12.88 24.72 23.73
CA VAL A 140 14.16 24.50 23.03
C VAL A 140 15.12 23.76 23.96
N VAL A 141 15.50 22.55 23.60
CA VAL A 141 16.48 21.73 24.33
C VAL A 141 17.85 21.78 23.68
N TYR A 142 17.90 21.77 22.34
CA TYR A 142 19.14 22.03 21.60
C TYR A 142 19.38 23.53 21.46
N ARG A 143 20.50 24.03 22.01
CA ARG A 143 20.76 25.47 22.15
C ARG A 143 20.89 26.22 20.82
N GLU A 144 21.32 25.55 19.76
CA GLU A 144 21.56 26.16 18.44
C GLU A 144 20.42 25.87 17.45
N LEU A 145 19.24 25.52 17.96
CA LEU A 145 18.06 25.29 17.13
C LEU A 145 17.64 26.59 16.41
N SER A 146 17.51 26.53 15.10
CA SER A 146 16.95 27.64 14.30
C SER A 146 15.46 27.83 14.60
N LEU A 147 15.04 29.09 14.81
CA LEU A 147 13.65 29.46 15.11
C LEU A 147 13.07 30.32 13.98
N PRO A 148 11.82 30.08 13.53
CA PRO A 148 10.91 29.01 13.97
C PRO A 148 11.37 27.62 13.47
N PRO A 149 11.25 26.56 14.28
CA PRO A 149 11.70 25.23 13.87
C PRO A 149 10.77 24.66 12.80
N VAL A 150 11.34 23.98 11.82
CA VAL A 150 10.58 23.14 10.89
C VAL A 150 10.16 21.84 11.59
N HIS A 151 9.10 21.18 11.10
CA HIS A 151 8.51 20.00 11.73
C HIS A 151 9.56 18.92 12.10
N ARG A 152 10.45 18.58 11.17
CA ARG A 152 11.57 17.65 11.40
C ARG A 152 12.43 18.06 12.59
N THR A 153 12.92 19.29 12.60
CA THR A 153 13.78 19.80 13.68
C THR A 153 13.05 19.89 15.02
N ALA A 154 11.73 20.13 15.00
CA ALA A 154 10.90 20.11 16.20
C ALA A 154 10.78 18.69 16.78
N ILE A 155 10.59 17.68 15.94
CA ILE A 155 10.57 16.26 16.34
C ILE A 155 11.92 15.86 16.94
N ILE A 156 13.03 16.20 16.27
CA ILE A 156 14.37 15.85 16.76
C ILE A 156 14.63 16.51 18.12
N ASN A 157 14.31 17.80 18.27
CA ASN A 157 14.41 18.49 19.54
C ASN A 157 13.56 17.81 20.63
N ALA A 158 12.36 17.30 20.29
CA ALA A 158 11.53 16.53 21.21
C ALA A 158 12.15 15.18 21.59
N LEU A 159 12.78 14.45 20.65
CA LEU A 159 13.50 13.20 20.95
C LEU A 159 14.63 13.45 21.95
N VAL A 160 15.41 14.51 21.77
CA VAL A 160 16.45 14.92 22.73
C VAL A 160 15.81 15.27 24.07
N ALA A 161 14.72 16.03 24.08
CA ALA A 161 14.01 16.40 25.32
C ALA A 161 13.53 15.18 26.11
N VAL A 162 12.94 14.19 25.44
CA VAL A 162 12.47 12.94 26.05
C VAL A 162 13.63 12.19 26.71
N HIS A 163 14.74 12.03 26.01
CA HIS A 163 15.93 11.37 26.57
C HIS A 163 16.51 12.14 27.76
N MET A 164 16.59 13.47 27.65
CA MET A 164 17.08 14.32 28.74
C MET A 164 16.19 14.24 30.00
N SER A 165 14.88 14.05 29.83
CA SER A 165 13.95 13.87 30.95
C SER A 165 14.24 12.59 31.77
N MET A 166 14.86 11.57 31.17
CA MET A 166 15.24 10.35 31.88
C MET A 166 16.33 10.62 32.92
N TYR A 167 17.31 11.48 32.62
CA TYR A 167 18.35 11.85 33.59
C TYR A 167 17.76 12.56 34.81
N GLU A 168 16.82 13.48 34.59
CA GLU A 168 16.15 14.17 35.69
C GLU A 168 15.31 13.20 36.53
N THR A 169 14.57 12.31 35.86
CA THR A 169 13.74 11.30 36.52
C THR A 169 14.57 10.32 37.34
N ASN A 170 15.69 9.84 36.81
CA ASN A 170 16.61 8.95 37.52
C ASN A 170 17.23 9.63 38.73
N ARG A 171 17.61 10.92 38.64
CA ARG A 171 18.08 11.70 39.80
C ARG A 171 17.00 11.82 40.88
N ARG A 172 15.75 12.05 40.49
CA ARG A 172 14.61 12.11 41.45
C ARG A 172 14.35 10.74 42.09
N LEU A 173 14.46 9.66 41.32
CA LEU A 173 14.28 8.29 41.80
C LEU A 173 15.36 7.90 42.82
N ALA A 174 16.63 8.19 42.51
CA ALA A 174 17.76 7.93 43.40
C ALA A 174 17.58 8.64 44.76
N ARG A 175 17.18 9.92 44.74
CA ARG A 175 16.94 10.71 45.98
C ARG A 175 15.77 10.19 46.82
N ARG A 176 14.72 9.67 46.19
CA ARG A 176 13.48 9.29 46.90
C ARG A 176 13.45 7.84 47.36
N GLN A 177 14.02 6.94 46.56
CA GLN A 177 13.87 5.48 46.76
C GLN A 177 15.20 4.76 46.94
N ALA A 178 16.34 5.47 46.90
CA ALA A 178 17.68 4.88 46.89
C ALA A 178 17.85 3.79 45.81
N ARG A 179 17.10 3.93 44.71
CA ARG A 179 17.18 3.07 43.53
C ARG A 179 17.90 3.81 42.42
N PHE A 180 18.94 3.18 41.89
CA PHE A 180 19.78 3.75 40.84
C PHE A 180 19.39 3.15 39.49
N ASN A 181 19.25 4.01 38.49
CA ASN A 181 19.03 3.62 37.11
C ASN A 181 19.90 4.51 36.21
N TYR A 182 20.39 3.96 35.11
CA TYR A 182 21.35 4.60 34.24
C TYR A 182 20.72 4.92 32.89
N ALA A 183 20.90 6.16 32.44
CA ALA A 183 20.57 6.57 31.08
C ALA A 183 21.88 6.70 30.30
N THR A 184 21.94 6.08 29.13
CA THR A 184 23.15 5.97 28.31
C THR A 184 22.78 6.27 26.86
N PRO A 185 23.73 6.67 26.00
CA PRO A 185 23.47 6.88 24.57
C PRO A 185 22.84 5.68 23.87
N ARG A 186 23.09 4.45 24.35
CA ARG A 186 22.43 3.24 23.85
C ARG A 186 20.90 3.35 23.94
N HIS A 187 20.37 3.81 25.07
CA HIS A 187 18.92 3.99 25.24
C HIS A 187 18.35 5.04 24.27
N TYR A 188 19.14 6.07 23.93
CA TYR A 188 18.73 7.06 22.94
C TYR A 188 18.66 6.47 21.53
N LEU A 189 19.65 5.66 21.14
CA LEU A 189 19.63 4.93 19.88
C LEU A 189 18.43 3.98 19.81
N ASP A 190 18.15 3.25 20.89
CA ASP A 190 16.99 2.36 20.97
C ASP A 190 15.67 3.15 20.83
N LEU A 191 15.56 4.32 21.45
CA LEU A 191 14.41 5.24 21.29
C LEU A 191 14.22 5.65 19.83
N ILE A 192 15.29 6.10 19.16
CA ILE A 192 15.20 6.53 17.76
C ILE A 192 14.86 5.36 16.85
N ASN A 193 15.52 4.22 17.01
CA ASN A 193 15.26 3.02 16.21
C ASN A 193 13.81 2.55 16.36
N ASN A 194 13.29 2.58 17.59
CA ASN A 194 11.89 2.23 17.83
C ASN A 194 10.93 3.24 17.20
N TYR A 195 11.25 4.55 17.29
CA TYR A 195 10.47 5.60 16.64
C TYR A 195 10.42 5.40 15.11
N VAL A 196 11.57 5.17 14.47
CA VAL A 196 11.68 4.93 13.02
C VAL A 196 10.86 3.70 12.61
N ARG A 197 10.99 2.60 13.36
CA ARG A 197 10.23 1.37 13.09
C ARG A 197 8.72 1.60 13.20
N LEU A 198 8.26 2.20 14.30
CA LEU A 198 6.85 2.45 14.54
C LEU A 198 6.26 3.45 13.55
N PHE A 199 7.03 4.47 13.16
CA PHE A 199 6.61 5.43 12.15
C PHE A 199 6.31 4.73 10.83
N ASN A 200 7.23 3.90 10.34
CA ASN A 200 7.04 3.18 9.09
C ASN A 200 5.87 2.19 9.18
N GLU A 201 5.81 1.38 10.24
CA GLU A 201 4.70 0.44 10.45
C GLU A 201 3.34 1.15 10.43
N LYS A 202 3.20 2.23 11.20
CA LYS A 202 1.92 2.95 11.29
C LYS A 202 1.59 3.72 10.01
N ARG A 203 2.61 4.22 9.30
CA ARG A 203 2.40 4.87 8.00
C ARG A 203 1.91 3.87 6.97
N ASP A 204 2.54 2.71 6.88
CA ASP A 204 2.16 1.66 5.93
C ASP A 204 0.73 1.16 6.24
N ASP A 205 0.40 0.93 7.51
CA ASP A 205 -0.96 0.58 7.97
C ASP A 205 -2.00 1.62 7.52
N LEU A 206 -1.69 2.92 7.70
CA LEU A 206 -2.59 4.02 7.35
C LEU A 206 -2.71 4.21 5.84
N GLU A 207 -1.62 4.05 5.08
CA GLU A 207 -1.62 4.11 3.63
C GLU A 207 -2.48 2.98 3.02
N GLU A 208 -2.42 1.76 3.58
CA GLU A 208 -3.27 0.66 3.16
C GLU A 208 -4.75 0.96 3.43
N GLN A 209 -5.09 1.45 4.63
CA GLN A 209 -6.45 1.86 4.98
C GLN A 209 -6.97 2.98 4.07
N GLN A 210 -6.13 3.99 3.82
CA GLN A 210 -6.45 5.09 2.93
C GLN A 210 -6.68 4.59 1.50
N ARG A 211 -5.84 3.68 1.01
CA ARG A 211 -5.99 3.06 -0.31
C ARG A 211 -7.31 2.29 -0.42
N HIS A 212 -7.66 1.49 0.59
CA HIS A 212 -8.93 0.76 0.63
C HIS A 212 -10.13 1.72 0.57
N LEU A 213 -10.10 2.79 1.35
CA LEU A 213 -11.15 3.82 1.35
C LEU A 213 -11.26 4.54 0.01
N ASN A 214 -10.14 4.94 -0.58
CA ASN A 214 -10.11 5.62 -1.88
C ASN A 214 -10.69 4.73 -2.99
N ILE A 215 -10.30 3.45 -3.04
CA ILE A 215 -10.86 2.49 -3.99
C ILE A 215 -12.38 2.31 -3.76
N GLY A 216 -12.81 2.27 -2.50
CA GLY A 216 -14.24 2.21 -2.15
C GLY A 216 -15.01 3.43 -2.64
N LEU A 217 -14.47 4.63 -2.42
CA LEU A 217 -15.06 5.90 -2.88
C LEU A 217 -15.13 5.99 -4.40
N ASP A 218 -14.08 5.57 -5.11
CA ASP A 218 -14.08 5.53 -6.57
C ASP A 218 -15.17 4.59 -7.10
N LYS A 219 -15.30 3.38 -6.53
CA LYS A 219 -16.37 2.44 -6.91
C LYS A 219 -17.76 3.00 -6.63
N LEU A 220 -17.95 3.69 -5.51
CA LEU A 220 -19.22 4.34 -5.18
C LEU A 220 -19.54 5.44 -6.19
N ARG A 221 -18.56 6.29 -6.53
CA ARG A 221 -18.71 7.33 -7.55
C ARG A 221 -19.09 6.72 -8.90
N ASP A 222 -18.39 5.69 -9.33
CA ASP A 222 -18.64 5.03 -10.62
C ASP A 222 -20.04 4.39 -10.65
N THR A 223 -20.48 3.80 -9.53
CA THR A 223 -21.83 3.23 -9.40
C THR A 223 -22.90 4.31 -9.51
N VAL A 224 -22.69 5.48 -8.89
CA VAL A 224 -23.62 6.61 -9.00
C VAL A 224 -23.76 7.05 -10.46
N VAL A 225 -22.64 7.19 -11.18
CA VAL A 225 -22.64 7.55 -12.61
C VAL A 225 -23.41 6.51 -13.43
N GLN A 226 -23.15 5.21 -13.23
CA GLN A 226 -23.85 4.14 -13.95
C GLN A 226 -25.36 4.12 -13.67
N VAL A 227 -25.77 4.37 -12.42
CA VAL A 227 -27.19 4.42 -12.05
C VAL A 227 -27.87 5.63 -12.69
N GLU A 228 -27.20 6.78 -12.76
CA GLU A 228 -27.73 7.96 -13.46
C GLU A 228 -27.92 7.69 -14.96
N GLU A 229 -26.93 7.09 -15.63
CA GLU A 229 -27.04 6.69 -17.05
C GLU A 229 -28.18 5.70 -17.28
N MET A 230 -28.31 4.70 -16.40
CA MET A 230 -29.38 3.70 -16.49
C MET A 230 -30.75 4.33 -16.30
N ARG A 231 -30.90 5.28 -15.37
CA ARG A 231 -32.15 6.03 -15.16
C ARG A 231 -32.52 6.84 -16.40
N GLN A 232 -31.57 7.50 -17.05
CA GLN A 232 -31.80 8.22 -18.30
C GLN A 232 -32.25 7.26 -19.42
N SER A 233 -31.56 6.14 -19.59
CA SER A 233 -31.92 5.11 -20.58
C SER A 233 -33.31 4.52 -20.34
N LEU A 234 -33.66 4.24 -19.08
CA LEU A 234 -35.00 3.76 -18.68
C LEU A 234 -36.09 4.79 -18.99
N ALA A 235 -35.83 6.07 -18.76
CA ALA A 235 -36.77 7.14 -19.07
C ALA A 235 -37.06 7.20 -20.58
N ILE A 236 -36.02 7.14 -21.43
CA ILE A 236 -36.15 7.12 -22.89
C ILE A 236 -36.90 5.87 -23.37
N LYS A 237 -36.57 4.69 -22.82
CA LYS A 237 -37.26 3.45 -23.22
C LYS A 237 -38.73 3.45 -22.80
N ARG A 238 -39.09 4.03 -21.65
CA ARG A 238 -40.48 4.17 -21.23
C ARG A 238 -41.30 5.04 -22.17
N THR A 239 -40.75 6.16 -22.63
CA THR A 239 -41.47 7.03 -23.60
C THR A 239 -41.64 6.32 -24.94
N GLN A 240 -40.60 5.64 -25.43
CA GLN A 240 -40.69 4.86 -26.67
C GLN A 240 -41.69 3.70 -26.56
N LEU A 241 -41.74 3.01 -25.42
CA LEU A 241 -42.70 1.93 -25.19
C LEU A 241 -44.14 2.46 -25.23
N ALA A 242 -44.42 3.58 -24.56
CA ALA A 242 -45.75 4.19 -24.55
C ALA A 242 -46.20 4.62 -25.97
N GLU A 243 -45.29 5.16 -26.78
CA GLU A 243 -45.58 5.48 -28.18
C GLU A 243 -45.91 4.23 -29.00
N LYS A 244 -45.12 3.16 -28.83
CA LYS A 244 -45.32 1.89 -29.54
C LYS A 244 -46.58 1.15 -29.09
N GLU A 245 -46.92 1.20 -27.81
CA GLU A 245 -48.19 0.69 -27.28
C GLU A 245 -49.36 1.43 -27.90
N LYS A 246 -49.31 2.77 -27.95
CA LYS A 246 -50.37 3.57 -28.60
C LYS A 246 -50.51 3.27 -30.09
N GLU A 247 -49.39 3.11 -30.81
CA GLU A 247 -49.40 2.68 -32.22
C GLU A 247 -50.01 1.28 -32.38
N ALA A 248 -49.66 0.35 -31.49
CA ALA A 248 -50.17 -1.02 -31.52
C ALA A 248 -51.67 -1.08 -31.21
N GLU A 249 -52.14 -0.33 -30.20
CA GLU A 249 -53.56 -0.18 -29.87
C GLU A 249 -54.35 0.41 -31.05
N SER A 250 -53.81 1.45 -31.70
CA SER A 250 -54.44 2.04 -32.88
C SER A 250 -54.56 1.04 -34.04
N LYS A 251 -53.51 0.25 -34.30
CA LYS A 251 -53.54 -0.79 -35.33
C LYS A 251 -54.51 -1.91 -34.99
N LEU A 252 -54.57 -2.32 -33.73
CA LEU A 252 -55.50 -3.34 -33.25
C LEU A 252 -56.95 -2.86 -33.43
N ALA A 253 -57.24 -1.61 -33.07
CA ALA A 253 -58.56 -1.00 -33.26
C ALA A 253 -58.96 -0.94 -34.74
N GLN A 254 -58.03 -0.55 -35.63
CA GLN A 254 -58.25 -0.56 -37.07
C GLN A 254 -58.51 -1.98 -37.60
N MET A 255 -57.71 -2.96 -37.20
CA MET A 255 -57.88 -4.36 -37.58
C MET A 255 -59.23 -4.93 -37.12
N LEU A 256 -59.71 -4.56 -35.92
CA LEU A 256 -61.04 -4.96 -35.43
C LEU A 256 -62.16 -4.29 -36.22
N ALA A 257 -61.99 -3.02 -36.61
CA ALA A 257 -62.94 -2.32 -37.48
C ALA A 257 -63.00 -2.98 -38.87
N ASP A 258 -61.85 -3.23 -39.49
CA ASP A 258 -61.73 -3.88 -40.79
C ASP A 258 -62.32 -5.30 -40.76
N GLN A 259 -62.08 -6.07 -39.70
CA GLN A 259 -62.66 -7.40 -39.51
C GLN A 259 -64.20 -7.34 -39.42
N LYS A 260 -64.74 -6.40 -38.64
CA LYS A 260 -66.19 -6.22 -38.50
C LYS A 260 -66.84 -5.80 -39.81
N GLU A 261 -66.19 -4.92 -40.57
CA GLU A 261 -66.67 -4.52 -41.89
C GLU A 261 -66.62 -5.68 -42.89
N ALA A 262 -65.53 -6.45 -42.90
CA ALA A 262 -65.39 -7.63 -43.75
C ALA A 262 -66.43 -8.70 -43.42
N GLU A 263 -66.71 -8.94 -42.13
CA GLU A 263 -67.73 -9.88 -41.68
C GLU A 263 -69.15 -9.42 -42.06
N SER A 264 -69.45 -8.13 -41.90
CA SER A 264 -70.72 -7.55 -42.36
C SER A 264 -70.90 -7.67 -43.88
N LYS A 265 -69.86 -7.38 -44.67
CA LYS A 265 -69.89 -7.56 -46.13
C LYS A 265 -70.06 -9.03 -46.52
N ARG A 266 -69.41 -9.95 -45.79
CA ARG A 266 -69.56 -11.39 -46.01
C ARG A 266 -70.99 -11.85 -45.72
N GLN A 267 -71.58 -11.40 -44.62
CA GLN A 267 -72.97 -11.69 -44.27
C GLN A 267 -73.94 -11.14 -45.32
N ALA A 268 -73.79 -9.87 -45.73
CA ALA A 268 -74.58 -9.27 -46.79
C ALA A 268 -74.43 -10.01 -48.13
N SER A 269 -73.22 -10.47 -48.45
CA SER A 269 -72.99 -11.29 -49.66
C SER A 269 -73.69 -12.64 -49.61
N ILE A 270 -73.76 -13.29 -48.44
CA ILE A 270 -74.49 -14.55 -48.25
C ILE A 270 -76.00 -14.32 -48.42
N GLU A 271 -76.53 -13.24 -47.84
CA GLU A 271 -77.94 -12.85 -47.99
C GLU A 271 -78.32 -12.54 -49.44
N ILE A 272 -77.46 -11.81 -50.16
CA ILE A 272 -77.63 -11.52 -51.59
C ILE A 272 -77.56 -12.80 -52.42
N GLN A 273 -76.65 -13.74 -52.11
CA GLN A 273 -76.58 -15.03 -52.80
C GLN A 273 -77.87 -15.86 -52.59
N ALA A 274 -78.40 -15.91 -51.37
CA ALA A 274 -79.67 -16.58 -51.08
C ALA A 274 -80.85 -15.93 -51.83
N ALA A 275 -80.90 -14.60 -51.86
CA ALA A 275 -81.91 -13.86 -52.62
C ALA A 275 -81.80 -14.12 -54.14
N LEU A 276 -80.58 -14.16 -54.68
CA LEU A 276 -80.31 -14.49 -56.09
C LEU A 276 -80.71 -15.93 -56.42
N GLU A 277 -80.46 -16.90 -55.54
CA GLU A 277 -80.93 -18.27 -55.73
C GLU A 277 -82.45 -18.36 -55.80
N GLN A 278 -83.16 -17.61 -54.94
CA GLN A 278 -84.62 -17.58 -54.95
C GLN A 278 -85.17 -16.90 -56.21
N GLN A 279 -84.59 -15.76 -56.61
CA GLN A 279 -84.93 -15.12 -57.89
C GLN A 279 -84.64 -16.02 -59.10
N ASN A 280 -83.52 -16.76 -59.09
CA ASN A 280 -83.22 -17.70 -60.17
C ASN A 280 -84.21 -18.87 -60.24
N LYS A 281 -84.72 -19.35 -59.10
CA LYS A 281 -85.82 -20.33 -59.07
C LYS A 281 -87.10 -19.77 -59.66
N ASP A 282 -87.50 -18.56 -59.25
CA ASP A 282 -88.71 -17.90 -59.77
C ASP A 282 -88.59 -17.63 -61.28
N ILE A 283 -87.41 -17.21 -61.75
CA ILE A 283 -87.13 -17.02 -63.18
C ILE A 283 -87.18 -18.35 -63.92
N ALA A 284 -86.66 -19.44 -63.36
CA ALA A 284 -86.72 -20.76 -63.97
C ALA A 284 -88.16 -21.28 -64.09
N GLU A 285 -88.97 -21.09 -63.05
CA GLU A 285 -90.40 -21.46 -63.05
C GLU A 285 -91.19 -20.62 -64.05
N ARG A 286 -90.99 -19.29 -64.07
CA ARG A 286 -91.58 -18.44 -65.11
C ARG A 286 -91.13 -18.83 -66.52
N ARG A 287 -89.86 -19.18 -66.69
CA ARG A 287 -89.32 -19.65 -67.97
C ARG A 287 -89.97 -20.96 -68.42
N SER A 288 -90.25 -21.90 -67.50
CA SER A 288 -90.95 -23.13 -67.88
C SER A 288 -92.39 -22.86 -68.30
N VAL A 289 -93.10 -21.95 -67.62
CA VAL A 289 -94.45 -21.54 -68.00
C VAL A 289 -94.46 -20.89 -69.38
N VAL A 290 -93.56 -19.92 -69.62
CA VAL A 290 -93.47 -19.24 -70.92
C VAL A 290 -93.07 -20.20 -72.06
N MET A 291 -92.20 -21.17 -71.80
CA MET A 291 -91.84 -22.19 -72.79
C MET A 291 -93.00 -23.16 -73.08
N ALA A 292 -93.85 -23.46 -72.09
CA ALA A 292 -95.05 -24.26 -72.31
C ALA A 292 -96.09 -23.50 -73.14
N ASP A 293 -96.35 -22.24 -72.82
CA ASP A 293 -97.25 -21.38 -73.61
C ASP A 293 -96.73 -21.18 -75.05
N LEU A 294 -95.40 -21.09 -75.24
CA LEU A 294 -94.79 -21.05 -76.56
C LEU A 294 -95.02 -22.36 -77.32
N ALA A 295 -94.85 -23.51 -76.68
CA ALA A 295 -95.04 -24.82 -77.31
C ALA A 295 -96.51 -25.08 -77.73
N ASP A 296 -97.49 -24.52 -77.00
CA ASP A 296 -98.90 -24.57 -77.38
C ASP A 296 -99.23 -23.63 -78.56
N ALA A 297 -98.54 -22.49 -78.66
CA ALA A 297 -98.74 -21.51 -79.73
C ALA A 297 -97.96 -21.84 -81.02
N GLU A 298 -96.82 -22.51 -80.92
CA GLU A 298 -95.93 -22.88 -82.04
C GLU A 298 -96.67 -23.63 -83.17
N PRO A 299 -97.46 -24.69 -82.92
CA PRO A 299 -98.15 -25.42 -83.99
C PRO A 299 -99.20 -24.56 -84.71
N ALA A 300 -99.87 -23.63 -84.02
CA ALA A 300 -100.83 -22.73 -84.64
C ALA A 300 -100.15 -21.71 -85.58
N VAL A 301 -98.93 -21.28 -85.24
CA VAL A 301 -98.12 -20.38 -86.08
C VAL A 301 -97.53 -21.11 -87.27
N GLU A 302 -97.03 -22.34 -87.09
CA GLU A 302 -96.55 -23.19 -88.19
C GLU A 302 -97.67 -23.55 -89.17
N GLU A 303 -98.88 -23.85 -88.67
CA GLU A 303 -100.07 -24.09 -89.50
C GLU A 303 -100.48 -22.84 -90.29
N ALA A 304 -100.45 -21.66 -89.66
CA ALA A 304 -100.71 -20.39 -90.35
C ALA A 304 -99.64 -20.07 -91.41
N GLN A 305 -98.36 -20.36 -91.16
CA GLN A 305 -97.28 -20.22 -92.15
C GLN A 305 -97.47 -21.19 -93.34
N ALA A 306 -97.83 -22.44 -93.08
CA ALA A 306 -98.09 -23.43 -94.12
C ALA A 306 -99.29 -23.04 -95.00
N ALA A 307 -100.36 -22.50 -94.40
CA ALA A 307 -101.53 -22.00 -95.12
C ALA A 307 -101.19 -20.81 -96.04
N VAL A 308 -100.33 -19.88 -95.60
CA VAL A 308 -99.87 -18.74 -96.41
C VAL A 308 -98.96 -19.18 -97.56
N SER A 309 -98.16 -20.24 -97.40
CA SER A 309 -97.30 -20.75 -98.49
C SER A 309 -98.05 -21.42 -99.65
N ASN A 310 -99.33 -21.80 -99.46
CA ASN A 310 -100.14 -22.55 -100.43
C ASN A 310 -101.03 -21.69 -101.34
N ILE A 311 -100.91 -20.35 -101.28
CA ILE A 311 -101.74 -19.44 -102.07
C ILE A 311 -101.11 -19.22 -103.46
N LYS A 312 -101.80 -19.70 -104.50
CA LYS A 312 -101.41 -19.50 -105.91
C LYS A 312 -101.60 -18.03 -106.32
N LYS A 313 -100.64 -17.52 -107.09
CA LYS A 313 -100.45 -16.12 -107.52
C LYS A 313 -101.67 -15.43 -108.19
N GLN A 314 -102.70 -16.19 -108.57
CA GLN A 314 -103.94 -15.68 -109.18
C GLN A 314 -104.94 -15.10 -108.16
N HIS A 315 -104.69 -15.23 -106.85
CA HIS A 315 -105.49 -14.64 -105.76
C HIS A 315 -104.75 -13.54 -104.97
N LEU A 316 -103.61 -13.04 -105.49
CA LEU A 316 -102.76 -12.02 -104.87
C LEU A 316 -102.74 -10.69 -105.64
N THR A 317 -103.82 -10.41 -106.39
CA THR A 317 -104.02 -9.10 -107.04
C THR A 317 -105.06 -8.29 -106.30
N GLU A 318 -104.58 -7.30 -105.55
CA GLU A 318 -104.99 -5.90 -105.67
C GLU A 318 -103.71 -5.06 -105.78
#